data_AF-A0A8J4X769-F1
#
_entry.id   AF-A0A8J4X769-F1
#
_cell.length_a   1.000
_cell.length_b   1.000
_cell.length_c   1.000
_cell.angle_alpha   90.00
_cell.angle_beta   90.00
_cell.angle_gamma   90.00
#
_symmetry.space_group_name_H-M   'P 1'
#
loop_
_entity.id
_entity.type
_entity.pdbx_description
1 polymer ?
#
loop_
_entity_poly.entity_id
_entity_poly.type
_entity_poly.pdbx_seq_one_letter_code
_entity_poly.pdbx_strand_id
1 'polypeptide(L)'
;LSLTCMQFIPLTNSPEEITCADQCLTSTTSIYTSDGSVPTELSVKTCGTPETCVRGSMNVGVMKMIANTKCCKTNKCNTETMPALSRQASNGKMCYTCEDDNCTRTMECEGNEDRCITAS
;
A
#
# COMPACT_ATOMS: atom_id res chain seq x y z
N LEU A 1 20.18 17.96 3.22
CA LEU A 1 20.13 17.90 1.75
C LEU A 1 18.67 17.76 1.36
N SER A 2 18.22 18.43 0.30
CA SER A 2 16.89 18.24 -0.29
C SER A 2 17.01 17.46 -1.59
N LEU A 3 16.01 16.63 -1.90
CA LEU A 3 15.93 15.82 -3.10
C LEU A 3 14.77 16.28 -3.97
N THR A 4 14.93 16.30 -5.29
CA THR A 4 13.81 16.51 -6.22
C THR A 4 13.26 15.17 -6.66
N CYS A 5 11.95 14.95 -6.54
CA CYS A 5 11.28 13.69 -6.86
C CYS A 5 10.12 13.91 -7.83
N MET A 6 9.73 12.86 -8.56
CA MET A 6 8.53 12.89 -9.37
C MET A 6 7.29 12.85 -8.46
N GLN A 7 6.31 13.69 -8.77
CA GLN A 7 4.99 13.71 -8.16
C GLN A 7 3.95 13.25 -9.18
N PHE A 8 3.19 12.23 -8.81
CA PHE A 8 2.05 11.75 -9.58
C PHE A 8 1.01 11.26 -8.57
N ILE A 9 -0.09 12.00 -8.48
CA ILE A 9 -1.24 11.62 -7.67
C ILE A 9 -2.42 11.60 -8.64
N PRO A 10 -3.12 10.47 -8.82
CA PRO A 10 -4.21 10.35 -9.80
C PRO A 10 -5.35 11.37 -9.63
N LEU A 11 -5.44 12.04 -8.48
CA LEU A 11 -6.41 13.09 -8.18
C LEU A 11 -6.00 14.48 -8.72
N THR A 12 -4.75 14.66 -9.14
CA THR A 12 -4.20 15.92 -9.64
C THR A 12 -3.65 15.70 -11.05
N ASN A 13 -4.29 16.26 -12.07
CA ASN A 13 -4.02 16.03 -13.50
C ASN A 13 -2.68 16.61 -14.03
N SER A 14 -1.62 16.66 -13.22
CA SER A 14 -0.31 17.12 -13.68
C SER A 14 0.82 16.33 -13.00
N PRO A 15 1.76 15.74 -13.77
CA PRO A 15 3.02 15.26 -13.24
C PRO A 15 3.88 16.47 -12.87
N GLU A 16 4.02 16.72 -11.57
CA GLU A 16 4.87 17.79 -11.04
C GLU A 16 6.15 17.21 -10.42
N GLU A 17 7.11 18.08 -10.11
CA GLU A 17 8.28 17.74 -9.31
C GLU A 17 8.09 18.27 -7.89
N ILE A 18 8.41 17.44 -6.89
CA ILE A 18 8.30 17.81 -5.48
C ILE A 18 9.67 17.76 -4.82
N THR A 19 9.90 18.64 -3.84
CA THR A 19 11.11 18.62 -3.02
C THR A 19 10.88 17.78 -1.77
N CYS A 20 11.68 16.73 -1.57
CA CYS A 20 11.60 15.79 -0.47
C CYS A 20 12.79 15.93 0.49
N ALA A 21 12.53 15.70 1.78
CA ALA A 21 13.55 15.81 2.82
C ALA A 21 14.44 14.56 2.93
N ASP A 22 13.91 13.37 2.62
CA ASP A 22 14.62 12.10 2.79
C ASP A 22 14.78 11.33 1.47
N GLN A 23 13.68 10.83 0.90
CA GLN A 23 13.74 9.96 -0.28
C GLN A 23 12.51 10.10 -1.20
N CYS A 24 12.68 9.72 -2.45
CA CYS A 24 11.58 9.58 -3.39
C CYS A 24 10.90 8.23 -3.22
N LEU A 25 9.61 8.18 -3.49
CA LEU A 25 8.78 6.97 -3.43
C LEU A 25 7.99 6.81 -4.72
N THR A 26 7.96 5.58 -5.24
CA THR A 26 6.95 5.12 -6.20
C THR A 26 6.25 3.91 -5.60
N SER A 27 4.92 3.89 -5.68
CA SER A 27 4.12 2.81 -5.11
C SER A 27 2.93 2.50 -6.00
N THR A 28 2.65 1.21 -6.15
CA THR A 28 1.41 0.72 -6.73
C THR A 28 0.68 -0.11 -5.71
N THR A 29 -0.55 0.29 -5.40
CA THR A 29 -1.40 -0.36 -4.41
C THR A 29 -2.59 -1.03 -5.09
N SER A 30 -2.73 -2.32 -4.90
CA SER A 30 -3.91 -3.10 -5.30
C SER A 30 -4.90 -3.14 -4.15
N ILE A 31 -6.16 -2.78 -4.42
CA ILE A 31 -7.24 -2.71 -3.45
C ILE A 31 -8.29 -3.75 -3.82
N TYR A 32 -8.48 -4.71 -2.93
CA TYR A 32 -9.48 -5.77 -3.02
C TYR A 32 -10.59 -5.45 -2.04
N THR A 33 -11.83 -5.48 -2.50
CA THR A 33 -13.03 -5.30 -1.65
C THR A 33 -13.67 -6.65 -1.36
N SER A 34 -14.31 -6.78 -0.20
CA SER A 34 -14.95 -8.03 0.22
C SER A 34 -16.20 -8.40 -0.59
N ASP A 35 -16.75 -7.47 -1.35
CA ASP A 35 -17.90 -7.66 -2.25
C ASP A 35 -17.58 -8.47 -3.52
N GLY A 36 -16.30 -8.82 -3.74
CA GLY A 36 -15.85 -9.57 -4.91
C GLY A 36 -15.72 -8.73 -6.19
N SER A 37 -15.78 -7.39 -6.08
CA SER A 37 -15.53 -6.49 -7.19
C SER A 37 -14.10 -6.66 -7.75
N VAL A 38 -13.93 -6.27 -9.02
CA VAL A 38 -12.61 -6.24 -9.66
C VAL A 38 -11.67 -5.34 -8.86
N PRO A 39 -10.43 -5.78 -8.56
CA PRO A 39 -9.50 -5.00 -7.76
C PRO A 39 -9.18 -3.66 -8.42
N THR A 40 -9.10 -2.60 -7.61
CA THR A 40 -8.67 -1.28 -8.08
C THR A 40 -7.16 -1.13 -7.88
N GLU A 41 -6.48 -0.55 -8.86
CA GLU A 41 -5.04 -0.30 -8.80
C GLU A 41 -4.76 1.21 -8.72
N LEU A 42 -3.96 1.62 -7.74
CA LEU A 42 -3.57 3.01 -7.54
C LEU A 42 -2.06 3.14 -7.60
N SER A 43 -1.55 3.88 -8.58
CA SER A 43 -0.13 4.23 -8.68
C SER A 43 0.11 5.65 -8.19
N VAL A 44 1.10 5.83 -7.30
CA VAL A 44 1.49 7.12 -6.75
C VAL A 44 3.01 7.32 -6.82
N LYS A 45 3.42 8.57 -7.06
CA LYS A 45 4.82 9.03 -6.96
C LYS A 45 4.84 10.25 -6.06
N THR A 46 5.66 10.23 -5.01
CA THR A 46 5.70 11.30 -4.01
C THR A 46 6.97 11.19 -3.16
N CYS A 47 7.07 11.99 -2.12
CA CYS A 47 8.08 11.83 -1.07
C CYS A 47 7.78 10.58 -0.23
N GLY A 48 8.83 9.85 0.13
CA GLY A 48 8.77 8.71 1.04
C GLY A 48 9.54 8.98 2.32
N THR A 49 9.23 8.16 3.32
CA THR A 49 9.96 7.97 4.57
C THR A 49 10.37 6.50 4.68
N PRO A 50 11.21 6.11 5.65
CA PRO A 50 11.55 4.69 5.87
C PRO A 50 10.32 3.84 6.17
N GLU A 51 9.33 4.37 6.89
CA GLU A 51 8.12 3.65 7.31
C GLU A 51 7.16 3.41 6.16
N THR A 52 7.08 4.34 5.21
CA THR A 52 6.27 4.21 3.99
C THR A 52 6.98 3.40 2.91
N CYS A 53 8.28 3.15 3.06
CA CYS A 53 9.09 2.38 2.13
C CYS A 53 9.03 0.87 2.36
N VAL A 54 7.83 0.34 2.52
CA VAL A 54 7.63 -1.07 2.84
C VAL A 54 6.79 -1.73 1.75
N ARG A 55 7.15 -2.96 1.40
CA ARG A 55 6.32 -3.84 0.58
C ARG A 55 5.51 -4.69 1.54
N GLY A 56 4.18 -4.62 1.45
CA GLY A 56 3.33 -5.32 2.39
C GLY A 56 1.88 -5.29 2.01
N SER A 57 1.09 -6.03 2.77
CA SER A 57 -0.37 -5.99 2.67
C SER A 57 -1.00 -5.70 4.02
N MET A 58 -2.19 -5.13 3.96
CA MET A 58 -3.02 -4.81 5.11
C MET A 58 -4.45 -5.22 4.78
N ASN A 59 -5.07 -5.95 5.69
CA ASN A 59 -6.44 -6.39 5.54
C ASN A 59 -7.25 -5.92 6.76
N VAL A 60 -8.32 -5.16 6.50
CA VAL A 60 -9.22 -4.58 7.50
C VAL A 60 -10.62 -5.19 7.44
N GLY A 61 -10.73 -6.41 6.90
CA GLY A 61 -11.99 -7.14 6.77
C GLY A 61 -12.77 -6.75 5.51
N VAL A 62 -13.21 -5.50 5.40
CA VAL A 62 -13.99 -5.01 4.25
C VAL A 62 -13.13 -4.75 3.00
N MET A 63 -11.85 -4.47 3.21
CA MET A 63 -10.89 -4.24 2.15
C MET A 63 -9.51 -4.78 2.51
N LYS A 64 -8.79 -5.22 1.48
CA LYS A 64 -7.38 -5.59 1.54
C LYS A 64 -6.57 -4.73 0.58
N MET A 65 -5.51 -4.13 1.09
CA MET A 65 -4.54 -3.36 0.33
C MET A 65 -3.25 -4.14 0.20
N ILE A 66 -2.65 -4.14 -0.97
CA ILE A 66 -1.33 -4.72 -1.22
C ILE A 66 -0.48 -3.66 -1.90
N ALA A 67 0.54 -3.15 -1.19
CA ALA A 67 1.41 -2.09 -1.65
C ALA A 67 2.74 -2.65 -2.16
N ASN A 68 3.09 -2.28 -3.39
CA ASN A 68 4.40 -2.52 -3.97
C ASN A 68 5.15 -1.21 -4.08
N THR A 69 6.03 -0.96 -3.11
CA THR A 69 6.73 0.31 -2.97
C THR A 69 8.22 0.15 -3.26
N LYS A 70 8.80 1.16 -3.90
CA LYS A 70 10.25 1.33 -4.09
C LYS A 70 10.63 2.75 -3.74
N CYS A 71 11.71 2.90 -2.99
CA CYS A 71 12.27 4.21 -2.67
C CYS A 71 13.73 4.32 -3.07
N CYS A 72 14.17 5.55 -3.25
CA CYS A 72 15.49 5.85 -3.76
C CYS A 72 15.91 7.27 -3.33
N LYS A 73 17.23 7.49 -3.26
CA LYS A 73 17.85 8.70 -2.69
C LYS A 73 18.62 9.53 -3.71
N THR A 74 18.26 9.44 -4.99
CA THR A 74 18.79 10.31 -6.05
C THR A 74 17.67 11.15 -6.69
N ASN A 75 18.02 12.28 -7.31
CA ASN A 75 17.02 13.15 -7.92
C ASN A 75 16.23 12.42 -9.02
N LYS A 76 14.91 12.54 -8.98
CA LYS A 76 13.93 12.02 -9.96
C LYS A 76 14.07 10.52 -10.19
N CYS A 77 14.45 9.77 -9.16
CA CYS A 77 14.70 8.33 -9.27
C CYS A 77 13.43 7.46 -9.27
N ASN A 78 12.28 8.02 -8.93
CA ASN A 78 10.99 7.33 -8.81
C ASN A 78 10.14 7.44 -10.08
N THR A 79 10.77 7.43 -11.26
CA THR A 79 10.08 7.56 -12.55
C THR A 79 9.31 6.31 -12.97
N GLU A 80 9.74 5.15 -12.50
CA GLU A 80 9.08 3.87 -12.78
C GLU A 80 7.70 3.78 -12.12
N THR A 81 6.75 3.14 -12.79
CA THR A 81 5.48 2.72 -12.19
C THR A 81 5.65 1.28 -11.71
N MET A 82 5.39 1.03 -10.43
CA MET A 82 5.56 -0.32 -9.86
C MET A 82 4.48 -1.26 -10.42
N PRO A 83 4.78 -2.56 -10.63
CA PRO A 83 3.74 -3.51 -10.99
C PRO A 83 2.80 -3.71 -9.80
N ALA A 84 1.50 -3.84 -10.09
CA ALA A 84 0.52 -4.27 -9.11
C ALA A 84 0.85 -5.69 -8.61
N LEU A 85 0.63 -5.93 -7.32
CA LEU A 85 0.82 -7.24 -6.72
C LEU A 85 -0.52 -7.93 -6.54
N SER A 86 -0.57 -9.21 -6.89
CA SER A 86 -1.77 -10.02 -6.71
C SER A 86 -1.96 -10.42 -5.26
N ARG A 87 -3.22 -10.66 -4.89
CA ARG A 87 -3.59 -11.39 -3.67
C ARG A 87 -2.83 -12.72 -3.61
N GLN A 88 -2.34 -13.04 -2.43
CA GLN A 88 -1.60 -14.28 -2.17
C GLN A 88 -2.53 -15.30 -1.51
N ALA A 89 -2.12 -16.57 -1.51
CA ALA A 89 -2.85 -17.62 -0.81
C ALA A 89 -2.82 -17.40 0.71
N SER A 90 -3.81 -17.98 1.40
CA SER A 90 -3.84 -18.07 2.86
C SER A 90 -2.54 -18.67 3.41
N ASN A 91 -2.05 -18.11 4.51
CA ASN A 91 -0.83 -18.57 5.17
C ASN A 91 -1.11 -19.40 6.44
N GLY A 92 -2.39 -19.69 6.72
CA GLY A 92 -2.84 -20.49 7.86
C GLY A 92 -2.90 -19.76 9.20
N LYS A 93 -2.47 -18.49 9.28
CA LYS A 93 -2.72 -17.64 10.46
C LYS A 93 -4.11 -17.03 10.37
N MET A 94 -4.67 -16.66 11.52
CA MET A 94 -5.98 -16.02 11.62
C MET A 94 -5.91 -14.79 12.51
N CYS A 95 -6.72 -13.80 12.17
CA CYS A 95 -6.95 -12.60 12.98
C CYS A 95 -8.44 -12.45 13.29
N TYR A 96 -8.76 -11.83 14.43
CA TYR A 96 -10.13 -11.42 14.72
C TYR A 96 -10.53 -10.24 13.85
N THR A 97 -11.80 -10.19 13.48
CA THR A 97 -12.42 -9.09 12.76
C THR A 97 -13.77 -8.76 13.37
N CYS A 98 -14.18 -7.50 13.25
CA CYS A 98 -15.46 -7.02 13.73
C CYS A 98 -16.40 -6.81 12.54
N GLU A 99 -17.60 -7.37 12.64
CA GLU A 99 -18.73 -6.92 11.84
C GLU A 99 -19.70 -6.24 12.81
N ASP A 100 -19.91 -4.93 12.61
CA ASP A 100 -20.55 -4.06 13.59
C ASP A 100 -19.88 -4.19 14.97
N ASP A 101 -20.65 -4.46 16.03
CA ASP A 101 -20.14 -4.67 17.39
C ASP A 101 -19.66 -6.12 17.65
N ASN A 102 -19.80 -7.02 16.67
CA ASN A 102 -19.43 -8.43 16.84
C ASN A 102 -17.99 -8.70 16.37
N CYS A 103 -17.06 -8.69 17.32
CA CYS A 103 -15.63 -8.95 17.12
C CYS A 103 -15.20 -10.42 17.33
N THR A 104 -16.13 -11.38 17.33
CA THR A 104 -15.77 -12.80 17.51
C THR A 104 -15.43 -13.49 16.19
N ARG A 105 -15.65 -12.83 15.04
CA ARG A 105 -15.33 -13.41 13.74
C ARG A 105 -13.83 -13.47 13.52
N THR A 106 -13.42 -14.43 12.70
CA THR A 106 -12.03 -14.61 12.30
C THR A 106 -11.90 -14.48 10.80
N MET A 107 -10.72 -14.04 10.36
CA MET A 107 -10.33 -13.95 8.97
C MET A 107 -8.94 -14.55 8.79
N GLU A 108 -8.72 -15.22 7.67
CA GLU A 108 -7.42 -15.80 7.32
C GLU A 108 -6.45 -14.71 6.88
N CYS A 109 -5.22 -14.80 7.38
CA CYS A 109 -4.10 -14.02 6.91
C CYS A 109 -3.55 -14.64 5.62
N GLU A 110 -3.01 -13.83 4.73
CA GLU A 110 -2.52 -14.28 3.43
C GLU A 110 -1.10 -13.82 3.16
N GLY A 111 -0.36 -14.60 2.38
CA GLY A 111 1.02 -14.28 2.03
C GLY A 111 1.89 -14.08 3.27
N ASN A 112 2.48 -12.90 3.40
CA ASN A 112 3.38 -12.53 4.50
C ASN A 112 2.70 -11.78 5.66
N GLU A 113 1.36 -11.75 5.72
CA GLU A 113 0.63 -11.18 6.86
C GLU A 113 0.93 -11.96 8.14
N ASP A 114 1.64 -11.33 9.08
CA ASP A 114 2.21 -11.99 10.26
C ASP A 114 1.63 -11.49 11.60
N ARG A 115 0.83 -10.42 11.58
CA ARG A 115 0.32 -9.71 12.76
C ARG A 115 -1.12 -9.25 12.55
N CYS A 116 -1.88 -9.20 13.65
CA CYS A 116 -3.23 -8.63 13.67
C CYS A 116 -3.17 -7.13 14.04
N ILE A 117 -4.11 -6.36 13.50
CA ILE A 117 -4.23 -4.92 13.73
C ILE A 117 -5.53 -4.67 14.49
N THR A 118 -5.49 -3.78 15.47
CA THR A 118 -6.67 -3.32 16.22
C THR A 118 -6.80 -1.81 16.05
N ALA A 119 -7.97 -1.33 15.66
CA ALA A 119 -8.31 0.09 15.69
C ALA A 119 -9.17 0.36 16.92
N SER A 120 -8.87 1.45 17.63
CA SER A 120 -9.53 1.90 18.86
C SER A 120 -10.43 3.09 18.60
#